data_AF-A0A0C9QJV9-F1
#
_entry.id   AF-A0A0C9QJV9-F1
#
_cell.length_a   1.000
_cell.length_b   1.000
_cell.length_c   1.000
_cell.angle_alpha   90.00
_cell.angle_beta   90.00
_cell.angle_gamma   90.00
#
_symmetry.space_group_name_H-M   'P 1'
#
loop_
_entity.id
_entity.type
_entity.pdbx_description
1 polymer ?
#
loop_
_entity_poly.entity_id
_entity_poly.type
_entity_poly.pdbx_seq_one_letter_code
_entity_poly.pdbx_strand_id
1 'polypeptide(L)'
;FFFNNNNNQCLFNNNIMHLLGYNMCHLLIKSQAFLWHQIRCIMGILLLVGQGKEKPEIFLDLFDIEVCPRKPQYSLAHEVPLNLFHCDYDDVEWFYDDEELLLTIKTLQKDWTFNAVK
;
A
#
# COMPACT_ATOMS: atom_id res chain seq x y z
N PHE A 1 0.02 -1.08 1.28
CA PHE A 1 -0.34 -0.59 2.62
C PHE A 1 -1.69 -1.16 3.03
N PHE A 2 -1.77 -1.69 4.25
CA PHE A 2 -2.97 -2.29 4.82
C PHE A 2 -3.65 -1.24 5.70
N PHE A 3 -4.83 -0.80 5.29
CA PHE A 3 -5.69 0.00 6.14
C PHE A 3 -6.54 -0.93 6.99
N ASN A 4 -6.42 -0.81 8.31
CA ASN A 4 -7.41 -1.32 9.25
C ASN A 4 -8.19 -0.11 9.77
N ASN A 5 -9.24 0.30 9.05
CA ASN A 5 -10.06 1.43 9.45
C ASN A 5 -11.39 0.90 10.00
N ASN A 6 -11.40 0.60 11.29
CA ASN A 6 -12.64 0.68 12.07
C ASN A 6 -12.95 2.16 12.22
N ASN A 7 -13.64 2.72 11.22
CA ASN A 7 -14.68 3.74 11.33
C ASN A 7 -14.88 4.45 9.98
N ASN A 8 -16.10 4.29 9.46
CA ASN A 8 -16.81 5.11 8.47
C ASN A 8 -16.58 4.84 6.96
N GLN A 9 -17.41 3.92 6.47
CA GLN A 9 -18.29 4.05 5.29
C GLN A 9 -17.71 4.70 4.02
N CYS A 10 -17.17 3.85 3.14
CA CYS A 10 -17.37 4.05 1.71
C CYS A 10 -18.68 3.37 1.31
N LEU A 11 -19.61 4.16 0.74
CA LEU A 11 -20.91 3.74 0.23
C LEU A 11 -20.78 2.58 -0.77
N PHE A 12 -21.02 1.36 -0.32
CA PHE A 12 -21.35 0.23 -1.19
C PHE A 12 -22.40 -0.64 -0.50
N ASN A 13 -23.64 -0.50 -0.97
CA ASN A 13 -24.79 -1.38 -0.78
C ASN A 13 -25.03 -1.99 0.63
N ASN A 14 -26.02 -1.44 1.34
CA ASN A 14 -26.37 -1.66 2.74
C ASN A 14 -26.88 -3.06 3.16
N ASN A 15 -26.66 -4.15 2.42
CA ASN A 15 -27.28 -5.45 2.76
C ASN A 15 -26.33 -6.65 2.92
N ILE A 16 -25.00 -6.49 2.92
CA ILE A 16 -24.05 -7.58 3.24
C ILE A 16 -22.91 -7.07 4.12
N MET A 17 -23.23 -6.47 5.28
CA MET A 17 -22.20 -5.97 6.21
C MET A 17 -21.98 -6.88 7.42
N HIS A 18 -22.48 -8.12 7.42
CA HIS A 18 -22.46 -8.95 8.62
C HIS A 18 -22.29 -10.45 8.37
N LEU A 19 -21.15 -10.89 7.82
CA LEU A 19 -20.56 -12.20 8.15
C LEU A 19 -19.10 -12.34 7.65
N LEU A 20 -18.14 -12.10 8.55
CA LEU A 20 -16.76 -12.64 8.53
C LEU A 20 -15.86 -12.29 7.32
N GLY A 21 -15.27 -11.10 7.33
CA GLY A 21 -14.12 -10.79 6.46
C GLY A 21 -13.47 -9.46 6.83
N TYR A 22 -12.14 -9.40 6.90
CA TYR A 22 -11.42 -8.15 6.96
C TYR A 22 -11.55 -7.43 5.61
N ASN A 23 -12.07 -6.20 5.59
CA ASN A 23 -12.08 -5.38 4.39
C ASN A 23 -10.67 -4.79 4.19
N MET A 24 -9.98 -5.22 3.14
CA MET A 24 -8.64 -4.76 2.81
C MET A 24 -8.69 -3.72 1.70
N CYS A 25 -8.18 -2.52 1.99
CA CYS A 25 -7.88 -1.51 0.98
C CYS A 25 -6.38 -1.47 0.72
N HIS A 26 -6.00 -1.26 -0.54
CA HIS A 26 -4.61 -1.08 -0.96
C HIS A 26 -4.44 0.20 -1.78
N LEU A 27 -3.26 0.81 -1.70
CA LEU A 27 -2.86 1.92 -2.54
C LEU A 27 -1.71 1.45 -3.44
N LEU A 28 -1.90 1.56 -4.75
CA LEU A 28 -0.88 1.32 -5.76
C LEU A 28 -0.25 2.65 -6.15
N ILE A 29 1.08 2.77 -6.02
CA ILE A 29 1.83 3.95 -6.46
C ILE A 29 2.88 3.48 -7.46
N LYS A 30 2.83 4.04 -8.68
CA LYS A 30 3.82 3.82 -9.74
C LYS A 30 4.64 5.10 -9.92
N SER A 31 5.97 4.98 -9.91
CA SER A 31 6.91 6.10 -10.10
C SER A 31 8.23 5.55 -10.62
N GLN A 32 9.03 6.40 -11.24
CA GLN A 32 10.39 6.06 -11.67
C GLN A 32 11.36 5.90 -10.48
N ALA A 33 11.15 6.68 -9.42
CA ALA A 33 11.96 6.63 -8.21
C ALA A 33 11.16 7.13 -7.00
N PHE A 34 11.65 6.77 -5.81
CA PHE A 34 11.12 7.24 -4.53
C PHE A 34 12.24 7.71 -3.61
N LEU A 35 11.99 8.77 -2.86
CA LEU A 35 12.86 9.22 -1.78
C LEU A 35 12.70 8.33 -0.54
N TRP A 36 13.71 8.37 0.33
CA TRP A 36 13.68 7.66 1.61
C TRP A 36 12.43 8.02 2.42
N HIS A 37 11.68 6.99 2.81
CA HIS A 37 10.39 7.08 3.53
C HIS A 37 9.23 7.82 2.82
N GLN A 38 9.37 8.25 1.56
CA GLN A 38 8.36 9.07 0.86
C GLN A 38 6.97 8.44 0.87
N ILE A 39 6.89 7.15 0.51
CA ILE A 39 5.63 6.43 0.45
C ILE A 39 4.98 6.28 1.83
N ARG A 40 5.79 6.03 2.87
CA ARG A 40 5.31 5.92 4.26
C ARG A 40 4.79 7.26 4.78
N CYS A 41 5.37 8.38 4.36
CA CYS A 41 4.86 9.73 4.68
C CYS A 41 3.49 9.96 4.02
N ILE A 42 3.36 9.69 2.71
CA ILE A 42 2.10 9.87 1.96
C ILE A 42 0.98 9.06 2.64
N MET A 43 1.27 7.80 2.95
CA MET A 43 0.31 6.92 3.61
C MET A 43 -0.06 7.34 5.03
N GLY A 44 0.90 7.87 5.79
CA GLY A 44 0.64 8.40 7.12
C GLY A 44 -0.38 9.55 7.08
N ILE A 45 -0.20 10.48 6.15
CA ILE A 45 -1.11 11.63 5.97
C ILE A 45 -2.46 11.17 5.45
N LEU A 46 -2.50 10.29 4.45
CA LEU A 46 -3.76 9.72 3.94
C LEU A 46 -4.56 9.02 5.06
N LEU A 47 -3.88 8.32 5.98
CA LEU A 47 -4.53 7.71 7.14
C LEU A 47 -5.09 8.76 8.11
N LEU A 48 -4.39 9.86 8.33
CA LEU A 48 -4.87 10.95 9.18
C LEU A 48 -6.10 11.65 8.56
N VAL A 49 -6.10 11.88 7.25
CA VAL A 49 -7.25 12.42 6.53
C VAL A 49 -8.43 11.45 6.58
N GLY A 50 -8.20 10.16 6.35
CA GLY A 50 -9.23 9.12 6.45
C GLY A 50 -9.81 8.93 7.86
N GLN A 51 -9.06 9.33 8.90
CA GLN A 51 -9.52 9.38 10.29
C GLN A 51 -10.19 10.71 10.67
N GLY A 52 -10.24 11.68 9.77
CA GLY A 52 -10.76 13.03 10.03
C GLY A 52 -9.89 13.88 10.97
N LYS A 53 -8.64 13.48 11.19
CA LYS A 53 -7.66 14.23 12.01
C LYS A 53 -6.97 15.34 11.25
N GLU A 54 -6.96 15.24 9.93
CA GLU A 54 -6.47 16.25 9.00
C GLU A 54 -7.52 16.49 7.93
N LYS A 55 -7.54 17.68 7.36
CA LYS A 55 -8.43 17.98 6.25
C LYS A 55 -7.79 17.56 4.92
N PRO A 56 -8.57 17.20 3.89
CA PRO A 56 -8.03 16.83 2.58
C PRO A 56 -7.14 17.91 1.95
N GLU A 57 -7.36 19.17 2.29
CA GLU A 57 -6.58 20.31 1.78
C GLU A 57 -5.13 20.31 2.27
N ILE A 58 -4.78 19.53 3.30
CA ILE A 58 -3.41 19.46 3.85
C ILE A 58 -2.37 19.15 2.76
N PHE A 59 -2.72 18.36 1.74
CA PHE A 59 -1.80 18.05 0.66
C PHE A 59 -1.41 19.31 -0.13
N LEU A 60 -2.33 20.26 -0.32
CA LEU A 60 -2.05 21.52 -1.00
C LEU A 60 -1.03 22.34 -0.20
N ASP A 61 -1.26 22.47 1.11
CA ASP A 61 -0.36 23.18 2.01
C ASP A 61 1.04 22.54 2.08
N LEU A 62 1.11 21.21 1.97
CA LEU A 62 2.38 20.46 1.97
C LEU A 62 3.19 20.60 0.68
N PHE A 63 2.53 20.89 -0.44
CA PHE A 63 3.22 21.18 -1.71
C PHE A 63 3.63 22.65 -1.84
N ASP A 64 3.08 23.53 -1.00
CA ASP A 64 3.42 24.95 -0.98
C ASP A 64 4.60 25.22 -0.04
N ILE A 65 5.71 25.66 -0.62
CA ILE A 65 6.96 25.94 0.11
C ILE A 65 6.85 27.27 0.89
N GLU A 66 5.98 28.19 0.48
CA GLU A 66 5.73 29.43 1.22
C GLU A 66 4.97 29.16 2.52
N VAL A 67 4.00 28.24 2.47
CA VAL A 67 3.19 27.83 3.63
C VAL A 67 3.95 26.85 4.52
N CYS A 68 4.63 25.87 3.92
CA CYS A 68 5.35 24.81 4.62
C CYS A 68 6.85 24.84 4.26
N PRO A 69 7.65 25.76 4.81
CA PRO A 69 9.07 25.91 4.45
C PRO A 69 9.95 24.74 4.93
N ARG A 70 9.41 23.85 5.77
CA ARG A 70 10.10 22.68 6.32
C ARG A 70 9.20 21.47 6.33
N LYS A 71 9.80 20.29 6.22
CA LYS A 71 9.08 19.02 6.31
C LYS A 71 8.34 18.93 7.67
N PRO A 72 7.02 18.78 7.67
CA PRO A 72 6.26 18.61 8.89
C PRO A 72 6.48 17.24 9.51
N GLN A 73 6.38 17.18 10.83
CA GLN A 73 6.64 15.98 11.61
C GLN A 73 5.39 15.12 11.72
N TYR A 74 5.11 14.34 10.68
CA TYR A 74 4.08 13.30 10.69
C TYR A 74 4.65 11.93 11.06
N SER A 75 3.87 11.15 11.81
CA SER A 75 4.19 9.74 12.08
C SER A 75 4.20 8.96 10.77
N LEU A 76 5.27 8.20 10.54
CA LEU A 76 5.37 7.33 9.38
C LEU A 76 4.37 6.18 9.49
N ALA A 77 3.72 5.84 8.37
CA ALA A 77 2.95 4.61 8.29
C ALA A 77 3.85 3.39 8.58
N HIS A 78 3.23 2.30 9.06
CA HIS A 78 3.94 1.07 9.37
C HIS A 78 4.64 0.50 8.12
N GLU A 79 5.79 -0.19 8.28
CA GLU A 79 6.60 -0.67 7.15
C GLU A 79 6.21 -2.05 6.63
N VAL A 80 5.73 -2.93 7.51
CA VAL A 80 5.25 -4.27 7.16
C VAL A 80 4.30 -4.30 5.95
N PRO A 81 3.35 -3.35 5.77
CA PRO A 81 2.41 -3.41 4.66
C PRO A 81 2.91 -2.80 3.34
N LEU A 82 4.18 -2.37 3.26
CA LEU A 82 4.79 -1.80 2.06
C LEU A 82 5.44 -2.90 1.24
N ASN A 83 4.87 -3.18 0.07
CA ASN A 83 5.36 -4.19 -0.85
C ASN A 83 5.80 -3.55 -2.17
N LEU A 84 7.02 -3.86 -2.61
CA LEU A 84 7.44 -3.61 -3.99
C LEU A 84 6.82 -4.70 -4.86
N PHE A 85 5.74 -4.37 -5.56
CA PHE A 85 4.95 -5.35 -6.29
C PHE A 85 5.43 -5.58 -7.73
N HIS A 86 5.80 -4.52 -8.43
CA HIS A 86 6.19 -4.58 -9.84
C HIS A 86 7.26 -3.55 -10.14
N CYS A 87 8.21 -3.93 -10.99
CA CYS A 87 9.21 -3.06 -11.58
C CYS A 87 9.09 -3.19 -13.10
N ASP A 88 8.86 -2.07 -13.78
CA ASP A 88 8.85 -2.02 -15.24
C ASP A 88 10.30 -1.89 -15.75
N TYR A 89 10.62 -2.63 -16.80
CA TYR A 89 11.90 -2.56 -17.51
C TYR A 89 11.63 -2.48 -19.00
N ASP A 90 12.20 -1.46 -19.65
CA ASP A 90 12.10 -1.30 -21.11
C ASP A 90 13.15 -2.16 -21.81
N ASP A 91 12.76 -2.81 -22.91
CA ASP A 91 13.64 -3.55 -23.83
C ASP A 91 14.49 -4.67 -23.18
N VAL A 92 13.91 -5.40 -22.21
CA VAL A 92 14.59 -6.55 -21.57
C VAL A 92 14.05 -7.87 -22.12
N GLU A 93 14.95 -8.69 -22.68
CA GLU A 93 14.69 -10.11 -22.93
C GLU A 93 14.95 -10.90 -21.64
N TRP A 94 13.89 -11.49 -21.08
CA TRP A 94 13.98 -12.33 -19.90
C TRP A 94 14.37 -13.75 -20.30
N PHE A 95 15.50 -14.24 -19.77
CA PHE A 95 15.90 -15.63 -19.90
C PHE A 95 15.47 -16.40 -18.65
N TYR A 96 14.59 -17.38 -18.84
CA TYR A 96 14.15 -18.28 -17.78
C TYR A 96 14.23 -19.71 -18.28
N ASP A 97 14.53 -20.62 -17.36
CA ASP A 97 14.35 -22.05 -17.57
C ASP A 97 12.93 -22.42 -17.14
N ASP A 98 12.14 -22.94 -18.08
CA ASP A 98 10.74 -23.29 -17.86
C ASP A 98 10.56 -24.35 -16.77
N GLU A 99 11.48 -25.32 -16.67
CA GLU A 99 11.41 -26.38 -15.67
C GLU A 99 11.65 -25.80 -14.27
N GLU A 100 12.70 -24.99 -14.11
CA GLU A 100 13.05 -24.35 -12.84
C GLU A 100 12.00 -23.31 -12.39
N LEU A 101 11.43 -22.56 -13.34
CA LEU A 101 10.34 -21.62 -13.06
C LEU A 101 9.12 -22.37 -12.51
N LEU A 102 8.76 -23.50 -13.14
CA LEU A 102 7.63 -24.32 -12.74
C LEU A 102 7.86 -25.00 -11.38
N LEU A 103 9.09 -25.45 -11.10
CA LEU A 103 9.48 -25.97 -9.78
C LEU A 103 9.41 -24.89 -8.69
N THR A 104 9.85 -23.68 -9.00
CA THR A 104 9.81 -22.53 -8.09
C THR A 104 8.37 -22.16 -7.75
N ILE A 105 7.49 -22.04 -8.76
CA ILE A 105 6.07 -21.76 -8.57
C ILE A 105 5.41 -22.85 -7.70
N LYS A 106 5.65 -24.14 -8.00
CA LYS A 106 5.10 -25.25 -7.21
C LYS A 106 5.55 -25.20 -5.76
N THR A 107 6.82 -24.91 -5.52
CA THR A 107 7.40 -24.83 -4.18
C THR A 107 6.76 -23.68 -3.39
N LEU A 108 6.69 -22.48 -3.99
CA LEU A 108 6.07 -21.30 -3.36
C LEU A 108 4.58 -21.52 -3.07
N GLN A 109 3.83 -22.16 -3.98
CA GLN A 109 2.42 -22.51 -3.77
C GLN A 109 2.22 -23.51 -2.63
N LYS A 110 3.11 -24.51 -2.52
CA LYS A 110 3.09 -25.48 -1.43
C LYS A 110 3.36 -24.79 -0.09
N ASP A 111 4.38 -23.94 -0.03
CA ASP A 111 4.74 -23.20 1.18
C ASP A 111 3.65 -22.21 1.58
N TRP A 112 3.03 -21.52 0.63
CA TRP A 112 1.89 -20.65 0.90
C TRP A 112 0.72 -21.44 1.48
N THR A 113 0.37 -22.58 0.86
CA THR A 113 -0.71 -23.44 1.34
C THR A 113 -0.45 -23.92 2.77
N PHE A 114 0.79 -24.32 3.08
CA PHE A 114 1.16 -24.77 4.42
C PHE A 114 1.06 -23.65 5.47
N ASN A 115 1.47 -22.43 5.11
CA ASN A 115 1.44 -21.29 6.03
C ASN A 115 0.06 -20.63 6.17
N ALA A 116 -0.82 -20.77 5.17
CA ALA A 116 -2.17 -20.20 5.19
C ALA A 116 -3.17 -21.00 6.06
N VAL A 117 -2.84 -22.22 6.45
CA VAL A 117 -3.70 -23.12 7.26
C VAL A 117 -3.44 -22.97 8.78
N LYS A 118 -2.62 -22.00 9.21
CA LYS A 118 -2.38 -21.69 10.63
C LYS A 118 -3.20 -20.52 11.15
#